data_AF-A0A1V6GVM1-F1
#
_entry.id   AF-A0A1V6GVM1-F1
#
_cell.length_a   1.000
_cell.length_b   1.000
_cell.length_c   1.000
_cell.angle_alpha   90.00
_cell.angle_beta   90.00
_cell.angle_gamma   90.00
#
_symmetry.space_group_name_H-M   'P 1'
#
loop_
_entity.id
_entity.type
_entity.pdbx_description
1 polymer ?
#
loop_
_entity_poly.entity_id
_entity_poly.type
_entity_poly.pdbx_seq_one_letter_code
_entity_poly.pdbx_strand_id
1 'polypeptide(L)'
;MKRLMVAAAAASLALAPFSPAGARLADTVPLMVRADCEATVTLTFEDEPLLDKPDDVQAEYVCADGLDAAGAPLGYGRYQPVPCAIRDNTLTVTVRFRGETEHTIRVIQKSSDPKKPKVLGVARLYSLRPDYFALRPYRGNVHMHSKFSDGNKSESPALMVATCRTLGHDFAIETDHRAYAGSLDAIAAFSKLPTDMKTFPGEEVHSPGNDVHILSLGASSSITDWFMTSSVAYNQAVAAEQAKLPDTVPERFKRSIAASYAVWDRIRACGGIAVFCHPYWRPAHRQYIPAIVSDYLLNTAKFDAMEILNGDSSDLGILHYHELRAQGKTVAGIGVTDAHSSKNLEPAYTLILAEQLDFPSLAKNIRLRNCAAVDVDPVSKRQTVIGEFRFSRYAIFLIQQFYPLQNDICRQEGEWLLKALEGDDQALAALKASQGTTPGFRTKYWQK
;
A
#
# COMPACT_ATOMS: atom_id res chain seq x y z
N MET A 1 25.55 -51.47 9.06
CA MET A 1 25.77 -50.14 9.69
C MET A 1 25.14 -49.06 8.82
N LYS A 2 24.28 -48.23 9.43
CA LYS A 2 23.77 -46.90 8.99
C LYS A 2 23.00 -46.87 7.65
N ARG A 3 21.67 -46.98 7.64
CA ARG A 3 20.66 -45.89 7.85
C ARG A 3 21.02 -44.58 7.14
N LEU A 4 20.32 -44.28 6.04
CA LEU A 4 19.89 -42.92 5.72
C LEU A 4 18.43 -42.98 5.25
N MET A 5 17.59 -42.24 5.97
CA MET A 5 16.14 -42.16 5.80
C MET A 5 15.81 -41.31 4.58
N VAL A 6 14.91 -41.82 3.74
CA VAL A 6 14.17 -41.02 2.76
C VAL A 6 13.13 -40.22 3.53
N ALA A 7 13.32 -38.91 3.66
CA ALA A 7 12.29 -38.01 4.15
C ALA A 7 11.33 -37.70 3.00
N ALA A 8 10.14 -38.28 3.07
CA ALA A 8 9.01 -37.87 2.25
C ALA A 8 8.63 -36.43 2.58
N ALA A 9 8.57 -35.57 1.57
CA ALA A 9 8.03 -34.23 1.69
C ALA A 9 6.52 -34.33 1.94
N ALA A 10 6.13 -34.26 3.22
CA ALA A 10 4.75 -34.01 3.60
C ALA A 10 4.42 -32.57 3.23
N ALA A 11 3.64 -32.39 2.17
CA ALA A 11 2.92 -31.15 1.91
C ALA A 11 1.93 -30.95 3.07
N SER A 12 2.30 -30.14 4.06
CA SER A 12 1.36 -29.63 5.04
C SER A 12 0.46 -28.61 4.33
N LEU A 13 -0.63 -29.09 3.74
CA LEU A 13 -1.86 -28.30 3.74
C LEU A 13 -2.15 -28.02 5.21
N ALA A 14 -1.92 -26.78 5.65
CA ALA A 14 -2.54 -26.26 6.84
C ALA A 14 -4.05 -26.13 6.54
N LEU A 15 -4.73 -27.27 6.57
CA LEU A 15 -6.16 -27.32 6.84
C LEU A 15 -6.33 -26.62 8.18
N ALA A 16 -6.89 -25.41 8.14
CA ALA A 16 -7.46 -24.79 9.33
C ALA A 16 -8.34 -25.87 9.99
N PRO A 17 -8.14 -26.18 11.29
CA PRO A 17 -9.01 -27.14 11.94
C PRO A 17 -10.43 -26.62 11.82
N PHE A 18 -11.29 -27.43 11.18
CA PHE A 18 -12.73 -27.26 11.20
C PHE A 18 -13.14 -27.01 12.66
N SER A 19 -13.42 -25.76 12.97
CA SER A 19 -14.01 -25.40 14.26
C SER A 19 -15.45 -25.91 14.23
N PRO A 20 -15.91 -26.63 15.27
CA PRO A 20 -17.28 -27.12 15.31
C PRO A 20 -18.23 -25.91 15.31
N ALA A 21 -19.36 -26.06 14.59
CA ALA A 21 -20.42 -25.07 14.41
C ALA A 21 -20.68 -24.21 15.67
N GLY A 22 -20.06 -23.05 15.69
CA GLY A 22 -20.17 -22.04 16.74
C GLY A 22 -20.06 -20.69 16.07
N ALA A 23 -20.57 -19.64 16.73
CA ALA A 23 -20.60 -18.27 16.22
C ALA A 23 -19.37 -17.96 15.40
N ARG A 24 -19.60 -17.57 14.16
CA ARG A 24 -18.57 -16.92 13.38
C ARG A 24 -18.96 -15.45 13.29
N LEU A 25 -18.13 -14.58 13.84
CA LEU A 25 -18.23 -13.15 13.59
C LEU A 25 -18.08 -12.93 12.08
N ALA A 26 -19.15 -12.49 11.44
CA ALA A 26 -19.25 -12.33 10.00
C ALA A 26 -18.89 -10.91 9.57
N ASP A 27 -19.24 -9.91 10.39
CA ASP A 27 -18.99 -8.51 10.08
C ASP A 27 -18.81 -7.64 11.32
N THR A 28 -18.10 -6.51 11.18
CA THR A 28 -17.92 -5.50 12.23
C THR A 28 -17.96 -4.12 11.60
N VAL A 29 -18.91 -3.29 12.06
CA VAL A 29 -19.12 -1.95 11.52
C VAL A 29 -19.26 -0.92 12.65
N PRO A 30 -18.50 0.19 12.63
CA PRO A 30 -17.37 0.50 11.73
C PRO A 30 -16.08 -0.23 12.14
N LEU A 31 -15.09 -0.28 11.24
CA LEU A 31 -13.71 -0.69 11.56
C LEU A 31 -12.82 0.51 11.91
N MET A 32 -13.16 1.71 11.42
CA MET A 32 -12.44 2.95 11.66
C MET A 32 -13.33 3.90 12.46
N VAL A 33 -12.88 4.30 13.64
CA VAL A 33 -13.58 5.20 14.57
C VAL A 33 -12.76 6.45 14.86
N ARG A 34 -13.38 7.48 15.40
CA ARG A 34 -12.68 8.70 15.83
C ARG A 34 -11.98 8.45 17.16
N ALA A 35 -10.71 8.86 17.24
CA ALA A 35 -9.95 8.88 18.48
C ALA A 35 -10.60 9.80 19.52
N ASP A 36 -10.56 9.35 20.78
CA ASP A 36 -11.03 10.07 21.96
C ASP A 36 -12.52 10.44 21.91
N CYS A 37 -13.32 9.63 21.21
CA CYS A 37 -14.77 9.74 21.10
C CYS A 37 -15.47 8.45 21.52
N GLU A 38 -16.74 8.57 21.92
CA GLU A 38 -17.63 7.42 21.99
C GLU A 38 -18.08 7.05 20.58
N ALA A 39 -18.14 5.74 20.29
CA ALA A 39 -18.76 5.22 19.09
C ALA A 39 -19.46 3.89 19.38
N THR A 40 -20.53 3.64 18.64
CA THR A 40 -21.23 2.36 18.66
C THR A 40 -20.69 1.47 17.55
N VAL A 41 -20.35 0.24 17.91
CA VAL A 41 -19.88 -0.81 17.00
C VAL A 41 -20.91 -1.92 16.97
N THR A 42 -21.30 -2.34 15.76
CA THR A 42 -22.19 -3.46 15.52
C THR A 42 -21.37 -4.65 15.04
N LEU A 43 -21.52 -5.77 15.73
CA LEU A 43 -20.96 -7.07 15.39
C LEU A 43 -22.08 -7.97 14.86
N THR A 44 -21.92 -8.53 13.67
CA THR A 44 -22.91 -9.42 13.04
C THR A 44 -22.37 -10.85 13.01
N PHE A 45 -23.18 -11.82 13.39
CA PHE A 45 -22.80 -13.23 13.44
C PHE A 45 -23.52 -14.08 12.39
N GLU A 46 -22.80 -15.06 11.84
CA GLU A 46 -23.36 -16.18 11.06
C GLU A 46 -23.89 -17.26 12.01
N ASP A 47 -25.02 -17.88 11.62
CA ASP A 47 -25.73 -18.96 12.33
C ASP A 47 -26.17 -18.61 13.77
N GLU A 48 -27.47 -18.28 13.96
CA GLU A 48 -28.09 -17.94 15.25
C GLU A 48 -28.44 -19.18 16.12
N PRO A 49 -27.47 -19.71 16.90
CA PRO A 49 -27.83 -20.18 18.26
C PRO A 49 -27.14 -19.42 19.41
N LEU A 50 -26.39 -18.35 19.13
CA LEU A 50 -25.44 -17.76 20.09
C LEU A 50 -25.99 -16.64 20.95
N LEU A 51 -27.18 -16.18 20.60
CA LEU A 51 -27.92 -15.15 21.33
C LEU A 51 -29.16 -15.74 22.00
N ASP A 52 -29.35 -17.07 21.92
CA ASP A 52 -30.45 -17.83 22.51
C ASP A 52 -30.55 -17.67 24.03
N LYS A 53 -29.46 -17.24 24.67
CA LYS A 53 -29.39 -16.88 26.09
C LYS A 53 -28.58 -15.58 26.26
N PRO A 54 -29.19 -14.41 26.03
CA PRO A 54 -28.49 -13.12 26.10
C PRO A 54 -27.79 -12.90 27.47
N ASP A 55 -28.38 -13.43 28.54
CA ASP A 55 -27.83 -13.34 29.90
C ASP A 55 -26.48 -14.07 30.06
N ASP A 56 -26.21 -15.07 29.22
CA ASP A 56 -24.97 -15.84 29.18
C ASP A 56 -23.91 -15.19 28.28
N VAL A 57 -24.22 -14.09 27.58
CA VAL A 57 -23.31 -13.40 26.67
C VAL A 57 -22.71 -12.16 27.35
N GLN A 58 -21.43 -11.88 27.09
CA GLN A 58 -20.76 -10.66 27.54
C GLN A 58 -19.85 -10.12 26.45
N ALA A 59 -19.89 -8.81 26.24
CA ALA A 59 -18.91 -8.08 25.45
C ALA A 59 -17.79 -7.56 26.35
N GLU A 60 -16.57 -7.64 25.87
CA GLU A 60 -15.38 -7.24 26.60
C GLU A 60 -14.45 -6.43 25.70
N TYR A 61 -13.87 -5.37 26.26
CA TYR A 61 -13.08 -4.37 25.53
C TYR A 61 -11.66 -4.24 26.11
N VAL A 62 -10.69 -3.97 25.24
CA VAL A 62 -9.35 -3.50 25.62
C VAL A 62 -8.78 -2.61 24.52
N CYS A 63 -8.09 -1.55 24.92
CA CYS A 63 -7.27 -0.74 24.03
C CYS A 63 -5.89 -1.40 23.84
N ALA A 64 -5.29 -1.34 22.65
CA ALA A 64 -4.00 -1.99 22.41
C ALA A 64 -2.82 -1.39 23.21
N ASP A 65 -3.02 -0.24 23.86
CA ASP A 65 -2.10 0.32 24.85
C ASP A 65 -2.17 -0.36 26.24
N GLY A 66 -3.07 -1.34 26.41
CA GLY A 66 -3.25 -2.10 27.66
C GLY A 66 -4.18 -1.43 28.67
N LEU A 67 -4.89 -0.38 28.27
CA LEU A 67 -5.81 0.36 29.14
C LEU A 67 -7.28 -0.01 28.84
N ASP A 68 -8.17 0.21 29.81
CA ASP A 68 -9.62 0.07 29.66
C ASP A 68 -10.22 1.25 28.86
N ALA A 69 -11.51 1.60 28.97
CA ALA A 69 -12.10 2.77 28.29
C ALA A 69 -11.89 4.08 29.07
N ALA A 70 -11.76 4.02 30.39
CA ALA A 70 -11.57 5.16 31.29
C ALA A 70 -10.11 5.62 31.42
N GLY A 71 -9.15 4.80 30.97
CA GLY A 71 -7.72 5.09 31.03
C GLY A 71 -6.99 4.36 32.14
N ALA A 72 -7.65 3.43 32.82
CA ALA A 72 -7.04 2.61 33.85
C ALA A 72 -6.30 1.42 33.23
N PRO A 73 -5.12 1.06 33.74
CA PRO A 73 -4.39 -0.11 33.27
C PRO A 73 -5.13 -1.41 33.58
N LEU A 74 -5.19 -2.29 32.59
CA LEU A 74 -5.69 -3.65 32.75
C LEU A 74 -4.53 -4.61 33.02
N GLY A 75 -4.74 -5.56 33.93
CA GLY A 75 -3.80 -6.65 34.16
C GLY A 75 -3.65 -7.55 32.93
N TYR A 76 -2.55 -8.31 32.87
CA TYR A 76 -2.29 -9.24 31.77
C TYR A 76 -3.49 -10.14 31.44
N GLY A 77 -3.89 -10.16 30.16
CA GLY A 77 -5.00 -10.96 29.66
C GLY A 77 -6.40 -10.52 30.12
N ARG A 78 -6.51 -9.39 30.84
CA ARG A 78 -7.80 -8.85 31.28
C ARG A 78 -8.41 -7.93 30.23
N TYR A 79 -9.73 -7.95 30.20
CA TYR A 79 -10.56 -7.07 29.39
C TYR A 79 -11.58 -6.41 30.32
N GLN A 80 -12.04 -5.22 29.94
CA GLN A 80 -13.13 -4.52 30.61
C GLN A 80 -14.47 -5.07 30.11
N PRO A 81 -15.36 -5.57 30.99
CA PRO A 81 -16.75 -5.83 30.61
C PRO A 81 -17.42 -4.53 30.18
N VAL A 82 -18.09 -4.55 29.03
CA VAL A 82 -18.78 -3.38 28.48
C VAL A 82 -20.25 -3.72 28.21
N PRO A 83 -21.18 -2.78 28.45
CA PRO A 83 -22.59 -3.01 28.13
C PRO A 83 -22.77 -3.32 26.65
N CYS A 84 -23.61 -4.31 26.34
CA CYS A 84 -23.99 -4.64 24.99
C CYS A 84 -25.50 -4.84 24.86
N ALA A 85 -26.04 -4.54 23.68
CA ALA A 85 -27.41 -4.85 23.33
C ALA A 85 -27.45 -5.86 22.18
N ILE A 86 -28.28 -6.87 22.34
CA ILE A 86 -28.43 -8.00 21.44
C ILE A 86 -29.78 -7.89 20.73
N ARG A 87 -29.79 -8.00 19.40
CA ARG A 87 -31.00 -8.04 18.57
C ARG A 87 -30.75 -8.95 17.37
N ASP A 88 -31.58 -9.98 17.21
CA ASP A 88 -31.45 -10.99 16.16
C ASP A 88 -30.02 -11.53 16.13
N ASN A 89 -29.28 -11.41 15.01
CA ASN A 89 -27.91 -11.89 14.86
C ASN A 89 -26.84 -10.81 15.15
N THR A 90 -27.24 -9.70 15.76
CA THR A 90 -26.36 -8.55 15.99
C THR A 90 -26.13 -8.29 17.48
N LEU A 91 -24.91 -7.89 17.80
CA LEU A 91 -24.50 -7.38 19.10
C LEU A 91 -23.91 -5.99 18.92
N THR A 92 -24.42 -5.03 19.68
CA THR A 92 -23.93 -3.64 19.65
C THR A 92 -23.23 -3.29 20.96
N VAL A 93 -22.10 -2.59 20.84
CA VAL A 93 -21.31 -2.10 21.99
C VAL A 93 -21.04 -0.62 21.79
N THR A 94 -21.20 0.19 22.83
CA THR A 94 -20.76 1.59 22.82
C THR A 94 -19.59 1.76 23.77
N VAL A 95 -18.46 2.24 23.24
CA VAL A 95 -17.22 2.42 24.00
C VAL A 95 -16.58 3.75 23.61
N ARG A 96 -15.87 4.38 24.56
CA ARG A 96 -14.94 5.46 24.29
C ARG A 96 -13.62 4.89 23.76
N PHE A 97 -13.33 5.11 22.48
CA PHE A 97 -12.11 4.64 21.82
C PHE A 97 -10.99 5.68 22.01
N ARG A 98 -10.16 5.50 23.04
CA ARG A 98 -9.10 6.46 23.38
C ARG A 98 -7.86 6.35 22.50
N GLY A 99 -7.20 7.48 22.30
CA GLY A 99 -5.94 7.57 21.58
C GLY A 99 -6.10 7.23 20.09
N GLU A 100 -4.98 7.15 19.39
CA GLU A 100 -4.92 6.69 18.00
C GLU A 100 -4.23 5.33 17.97
N THR A 101 -5.03 4.27 17.97
CA THR A 101 -4.54 2.92 18.12
C THR A 101 -5.60 1.89 17.73
N GLU A 102 -5.18 0.64 17.71
CA GLU A 102 -6.09 -0.48 17.61
C GLU A 102 -6.81 -0.74 18.95
N HIS A 103 -8.02 -1.25 18.85
CA HIS A 103 -8.88 -1.68 19.94
C HIS A 103 -9.41 -3.07 19.64
N THR A 104 -9.61 -3.87 20.68
CA THR A 104 -10.20 -5.20 20.58
C THR A 104 -11.50 -5.25 21.36
N ILE A 105 -12.57 -5.69 20.70
CA ILE A 105 -13.81 -6.12 21.34
C ILE A 105 -13.93 -7.62 21.13
N ARG A 106 -14.06 -8.38 22.20
CA ARG A 106 -14.40 -9.80 22.11
C ARG A 106 -15.78 -10.05 22.69
N VAL A 107 -16.50 -10.99 22.08
CA VAL A 107 -17.76 -11.49 22.60
C VAL A 107 -17.50 -12.87 23.16
N ILE A 108 -17.95 -13.10 24.38
CA ILE A 108 -17.75 -14.36 25.09
C ILE A 108 -19.08 -14.93 25.59
N GLN A 109 -19.13 -16.25 25.69
CA GLN A 109 -20.13 -16.94 26.50
C GLN A 109 -19.56 -17.15 27.90
N LYS A 110 -20.29 -16.68 28.92
CA LYS A 110 -19.97 -16.89 30.33
C LYS A 110 -19.90 -18.40 30.61
N SER A 111 -18.93 -18.80 31.40
CA SER A 111 -18.75 -20.19 31.81
C SER A 111 -18.55 -20.28 33.32
N SER A 112 -18.67 -21.49 33.87
CA SER A 112 -18.40 -21.75 35.27
C SER A 112 -16.93 -21.56 35.67
N ASP A 113 -16.00 -21.52 34.70
CA ASP A 113 -14.60 -21.12 34.89
C ASP A 113 -14.34 -19.76 34.22
N PRO A 114 -14.38 -18.65 34.98
CA PRO A 114 -14.17 -17.31 34.44
C PRO A 114 -12.81 -17.10 33.76
N LYS A 115 -11.83 -18.00 33.98
CA LYS A 115 -10.50 -17.91 33.37
C LYS A 115 -10.46 -18.45 31.94
N LYS A 116 -11.48 -19.21 31.53
CA LYS A 116 -11.57 -19.85 30.21
C LYS A 116 -12.96 -19.69 29.62
N PRO A 117 -13.39 -18.45 29.34
CA PRO A 117 -14.65 -18.24 28.66
C PRO A 117 -14.57 -18.75 27.21
N LYS A 118 -15.71 -19.18 26.66
CA LYS A 118 -15.78 -19.54 25.23
C LYS A 118 -15.86 -18.24 24.43
N VAL A 119 -14.86 -17.97 23.59
CA VAL A 119 -14.84 -16.80 22.71
C VAL A 119 -15.73 -17.07 21.50
N LEU A 120 -16.73 -16.21 21.30
CA LEU A 120 -17.70 -16.29 20.21
C LEU A 120 -17.27 -15.44 19.01
N GLY A 121 -16.51 -14.37 19.24
CA GLY A 121 -16.00 -13.51 18.18
C GLY A 121 -15.00 -12.49 18.71
N VAL A 122 -14.10 -12.04 17.83
CA VAL A 122 -13.12 -11.00 18.14
C VAL A 122 -13.13 -9.98 17.02
N ALA A 123 -13.57 -8.76 17.34
CA ALA A 123 -13.52 -7.60 16.47
C ALA A 123 -12.28 -6.77 16.81
N ARG A 124 -11.54 -6.37 15.78
CA ARG A 124 -10.43 -5.42 15.88
C ARG A 124 -10.78 -4.19 15.04
N LEU A 125 -10.57 -3.02 15.62
CA LEU A 125 -10.91 -1.74 15.01
C LEU A 125 -9.87 -0.69 15.39
N TYR A 126 -9.80 0.40 14.63
CA TYR A 126 -8.74 1.39 14.77
C TYR A 126 -9.32 2.79 14.94
N SER A 127 -8.87 3.49 15.99
CA SER A 127 -9.22 4.88 16.22
C SER A 127 -8.23 5.81 15.52
N LEU A 128 -8.74 6.83 14.83
CA LEU A 128 -7.93 7.78 14.06
C LEU A 128 -8.15 9.20 14.57
N ARG A 129 -7.05 9.98 14.64
CA ARG A 129 -7.14 11.44 14.84
C ARG A 129 -7.79 12.11 13.63
N PRO A 130 -8.28 13.36 13.78
CA PRO A 130 -9.05 14.04 12.74
C PRO A 130 -8.38 14.08 11.36
N ASP A 131 -7.06 14.20 11.32
CA ASP A 131 -6.28 14.26 10.07
C ASP A 131 -6.31 12.93 9.30
N TYR A 132 -6.00 11.79 9.94
CA TYR A 132 -6.06 10.48 9.27
C TYR A 132 -7.49 9.98 9.08
N PHE A 133 -8.41 10.33 9.97
CA PHE A 133 -9.82 9.95 9.84
C PHE A 133 -10.47 10.57 8.58
N ALA A 134 -10.00 11.76 8.17
CA ALA A 134 -10.45 12.44 6.96
C ALA A 134 -9.93 11.78 5.66
N LEU A 135 -8.96 10.86 5.74
CA LEU A 135 -8.35 10.20 4.58
C LEU A 135 -8.90 8.77 4.40
N ARG A 136 -8.62 8.18 3.23
CA ARG A 136 -8.89 6.79 2.89
C ARG A 136 -7.62 6.09 2.41
N PRO A 137 -7.45 4.79 2.74
CA PRO A 137 -6.29 4.03 2.33
C PRO A 137 -6.45 3.50 0.91
N TYR A 138 -5.41 3.72 0.11
CA TYR A 138 -5.29 3.26 -1.27
C TYR A 138 -4.01 2.47 -1.44
N ARG A 139 -4.11 1.32 -2.09
CA ARG A 139 -2.99 0.46 -2.44
C ARG A 139 -2.63 0.66 -3.91
N GLY A 140 -1.35 0.81 -4.24
CA GLY A 140 -0.96 0.86 -5.65
C GLY A 140 0.48 0.44 -5.92
N ASN A 141 0.73 0.14 -7.18
CA ASN A 141 2.06 -0.13 -7.72
C ASN A 141 2.41 0.96 -8.74
N VAL A 142 3.58 1.58 -8.61
CA VAL A 142 3.96 2.77 -9.39
C VAL A 142 5.27 2.60 -10.15
N HIS A 143 5.82 1.38 -10.20
CA HIS A 143 6.98 1.07 -11.04
C HIS A 143 6.84 -0.31 -11.66
N MET A 144 6.54 -0.34 -12.97
CA MET A 144 6.46 -1.54 -13.80
C MET A 144 6.68 -1.17 -15.27
N HIS A 145 7.01 -2.19 -16.07
CA HIS A 145 7.35 -2.07 -17.48
C HIS A 145 6.56 -3.03 -18.35
N SER A 146 6.19 -2.56 -19.53
CA SER A 146 5.41 -3.27 -20.53
C SER A 146 6.19 -3.48 -21.82
N LYS A 147 5.52 -3.99 -22.86
CA LYS A 147 6.09 -4.10 -24.21
C LYS A 147 6.56 -2.76 -24.82
N PHE A 148 6.17 -1.62 -24.26
CA PHE A 148 6.59 -0.28 -24.73
C PHE A 148 8.04 0.04 -24.39
N SER A 149 8.63 -0.67 -23.43
CA SER A 149 10.05 -0.61 -23.11
C SER A 149 10.68 -2.01 -23.17
N ASP A 150 11.20 -2.51 -22.06
CA ASP A 150 11.88 -3.80 -21.95
C ASP A 150 11.09 -4.85 -21.13
N GLY A 151 9.85 -4.52 -20.74
CA GLY A 151 8.87 -5.49 -20.30
C GLY A 151 8.57 -6.55 -21.36
N ASN A 152 7.91 -7.63 -20.93
CA ASN A 152 7.55 -8.75 -21.77
C ASN A 152 6.78 -8.28 -23.03
N LYS A 153 7.25 -8.70 -24.21
CA LYS A 153 6.72 -8.25 -25.50
C LYS A 153 5.25 -8.62 -25.75
N SER A 154 4.73 -9.60 -25.01
CA SER A 154 3.32 -9.99 -25.08
C SER A 154 2.41 -9.25 -24.10
N GLU A 155 2.94 -8.39 -23.22
CA GLU A 155 2.19 -7.75 -22.14
C GLU A 155 2.01 -6.25 -22.44
N SER A 156 0.75 -5.80 -22.53
CA SER A 156 0.43 -4.38 -22.75
C SER A 156 0.39 -3.61 -21.44
N PRO A 157 0.53 -2.26 -21.47
CA PRO A 157 0.33 -1.40 -20.31
C PRO A 157 -0.99 -1.69 -19.57
N ALA A 158 -2.09 -1.82 -20.32
CA ALA A 158 -3.40 -2.09 -19.73
C ALA A 158 -3.47 -3.46 -19.04
N LEU A 159 -2.77 -4.48 -19.57
CA LEU A 159 -2.69 -5.80 -18.94
C LEU A 159 -1.96 -5.71 -17.60
N MET A 160 -0.81 -5.02 -17.56
CA MET A 160 -0.03 -4.84 -16.32
C MET A 160 -0.87 -4.16 -15.22
N VAL A 161 -1.57 -3.08 -15.57
CA VAL A 161 -2.49 -2.37 -14.66
C VAL A 161 -3.68 -3.26 -14.24
N ALA A 162 -4.26 -4.05 -15.15
CA ALA A 162 -5.36 -4.96 -14.81
C ALA A 162 -4.90 -6.09 -13.88
N THR A 163 -3.69 -6.64 -14.06
CA THR A 163 -3.09 -7.62 -13.14
C THR A 163 -2.88 -7.00 -11.77
N CYS A 164 -2.50 -5.73 -11.67
CA CYS A 164 -2.43 -5.07 -10.37
C CYS A 164 -3.76 -5.12 -9.60
N ARG A 165 -4.90 -5.00 -10.30
CA ARG A 165 -6.22 -5.11 -9.66
C ARG A 165 -6.44 -6.49 -9.05
N THR A 166 -5.94 -7.57 -9.67
CA THR A 166 -6.08 -8.92 -9.11
C THR A 166 -5.34 -9.10 -7.76
N LEU A 167 -4.32 -8.27 -7.52
CA LEU A 167 -3.51 -8.21 -6.31
C LEU A 167 -4.09 -7.26 -5.23
N GLY A 168 -5.28 -6.71 -5.46
CA GLY A 168 -5.95 -5.83 -4.52
C GLY A 168 -5.53 -4.36 -4.63
N HIS A 169 -4.84 -3.96 -5.71
CA HIS A 169 -4.51 -2.56 -5.94
C HIS A 169 -5.74 -1.73 -6.35
N ASP A 170 -5.79 -0.50 -5.87
CA ASP A 170 -6.79 0.52 -6.22
C ASP A 170 -6.33 1.39 -7.40
N PHE A 171 -5.02 1.52 -7.57
CA PHE A 171 -4.43 2.18 -8.72
C PHE A 171 -3.08 1.57 -9.11
N ALA A 172 -2.66 1.82 -10.33
CA ALA A 172 -1.33 1.46 -10.81
C ALA A 172 -0.86 2.47 -11.86
N ILE A 173 0.46 2.68 -11.96
CA ILE A 173 1.07 3.58 -12.94
C ILE A 173 2.07 2.77 -13.76
N GLU A 174 1.85 2.70 -15.07
CA GLU A 174 2.82 2.15 -16.01
C GLU A 174 3.96 3.16 -16.17
N THR A 175 5.21 2.72 -16.08
CA THR A 175 6.38 3.61 -16.07
C THR A 175 7.48 3.13 -16.99
N ASP A 176 7.11 2.70 -18.20
CA ASP A 176 8.04 2.25 -19.22
C ASP A 176 9.26 3.17 -19.40
N HIS A 177 10.44 2.58 -19.55
CA HIS A 177 11.69 3.30 -19.79
C HIS A 177 11.57 4.24 -21.00
N ARG A 178 11.78 5.55 -20.75
CA ARG A 178 11.80 6.61 -21.77
C ARG A 178 10.51 6.66 -22.60
N ALA A 179 9.39 6.18 -22.06
CA ALA A 179 8.18 5.99 -22.83
C ALA A 179 6.92 6.40 -22.06
N TYR A 180 6.69 7.70 -21.95
CA TYR A 180 5.45 8.27 -21.42
C TYR A 180 4.18 7.75 -22.12
N ALA A 181 4.29 7.36 -23.40
CA ALA A 181 3.20 6.81 -24.18
C ALA A 181 2.61 5.50 -23.59
N GLY A 182 3.39 4.70 -22.86
CA GLY A 182 2.91 3.46 -22.23
C GLY A 182 1.80 3.73 -21.21
N SER A 183 2.01 4.71 -20.32
CA SER A 183 0.99 5.13 -19.36
C SER A 183 -0.26 5.73 -20.03
N LEU A 184 -0.08 6.51 -21.10
CA LEU A 184 -1.21 7.07 -21.86
C LEU A 184 -2.04 5.99 -22.56
N ASP A 185 -1.41 4.93 -23.07
CA ASP A 185 -2.08 3.76 -23.64
C ASP A 185 -2.95 3.05 -22.58
N ALA A 186 -2.40 2.82 -21.38
CA ALA A 186 -3.17 2.27 -20.26
C ALA A 186 -4.36 3.16 -19.89
N ILE A 187 -4.17 4.48 -19.79
CA ILE A 187 -5.25 5.44 -19.50
C ILE A 187 -6.34 5.36 -20.56
N ALA A 188 -5.98 5.34 -21.85
CA ALA A 188 -6.93 5.29 -22.96
C ALA A 188 -7.70 3.96 -23.02
N ALA A 189 -7.10 2.85 -22.58
CA ALA A 189 -7.79 1.59 -22.41
C ALA A 189 -8.77 1.65 -21.23
N PHE A 190 -8.30 2.07 -20.05
CA PHE A 190 -9.10 2.11 -18.83
C PHE A 190 -10.23 3.13 -18.88
N SER A 191 -10.10 4.23 -19.64
CA SER A 191 -11.18 5.21 -19.80
C SER A 191 -12.44 4.66 -20.46
N LYS A 192 -12.35 3.48 -21.09
CA LYS A 192 -13.46 2.78 -21.76
C LYS A 192 -14.07 1.68 -20.89
N LEU A 193 -13.45 1.35 -19.76
CA LEU A 193 -13.86 0.26 -18.88
C LEU A 193 -14.68 0.79 -17.69
N PRO A 194 -15.80 0.14 -17.33
CA PRO A 194 -16.60 0.54 -16.16
C PRO A 194 -15.96 0.02 -14.87
N THR A 195 -14.87 0.63 -14.42
CA THR A 195 -14.07 0.17 -13.27
C THR A 195 -13.78 1.27 -12.26
N ASP A 196 -13.51 0.87 -11.02
CA ASP A 196 -12.99 1.74 -9.95
C ASP A 196 -11.47 1.85 -9.95
N MET A 197 -10.77 0.90 -10.61
CA MET A 197 -9.30 0.91 -10.73
C MET A 197 -8.84 2.16 -11.48
N LYS A 198 -7.87 2.88 -10.92
CA LYS A 198 -7.30 4.08 -11.56
C LYS A 198 -5.91 3.82 -12.13
N THR A 199 -5.59 4.56 -13.18
CA THR A 199 -4.24 4.70 -13.71
C THR A 199 -3.97 6.15 -14.02
N PHE A 200 -2.71 6.55 -13.92
CA PHE A 200 -2.25 7.93 -14.06
C PHE A 200 -1.04 7.98 -14.98
N PRO A 201 -0.68 9.17 -15.52
CA PRO A 201 0.47 9.26 -16.38
C PRO A 201 1.77 8.90 -15.65
N GLY A 202 2.75 8.37 -16.36
CA GLY A 202 3.97 7.83 -15.79
C GLY A 202 5.03 7.54 -16.84
N GLU A 203 6.29 7.63 -16.44
CA GLU A 203 7.45 7.10 -17.18
C GLU A 203 8.65 6.95 -16.23
N GLU A 204 9.55 6.03 -16.56
CA GLU A 204 10.89 6.03 -15.99
C GLU A 204 11.85 6.78 -16.92
N VAL A 205 12.42 7.85 -16.39
CA VAL A 205 13.21 8.83 -17.13
C VAL A 205 14.69 8.45 -17.10
N HIS A 206 15.31 8.37 -18.27
CA HIS A 206 16.75 8.24 -18.43
C HIS A 206 17.26 9.43 -19.26
N SER A 207 17.57 10.53 -18.57
CA SER A 207 17.97 11.78 -19.23
C SER A 207 19.42 11.74 -19.73
N PRO A 208 19.78 12.44 -20.82
CA PRO A 208 21.13 12.39 -21.39
C PRO A 208 22.24 12.82 -20.42
N GLY A 209 23.27 11.97 -20.26
CA GLY A 209 24.39 12.20 -19.34
C GLY A 209 24.05 11.99 -17.86
N ASN A 210 23.00 11.22 -17.59
CA ASN A 210 22.57 10.85 -16.25
C ASN A 210 22.43 9.33 -16.15
N ASP A 211 23.14 8.73 -15.20
CA ASP A 211 23.06 7.29 -14.92
C ASP A 211 22.02 6.99 -13.82
N VAL A 212 21.30 8.01 -13.35
CA VAL A 212 20.24 7.86 -12.35
C VAL A 212 18.90 7.63 -13.04
N HIS A 213 18.20 6.59 -12.57
CA HIS A 213 16.82 6.30 -12.92
C HIS A 213 15.86 7.13 -12.07
N ILE A 214 14.84 7.70 -12.71
CA ILE A 214 13.90 8.62 -12.06
C ILE A 214 12.48 8.34 -12.53
N LEU A 215 11.54 8.06 -11.63
CA LEU A 215 10.12 8.05 -12.00
C LEU A 215 9.57 9.46 -12.07
N SER A 216 8.87 9.73 -13.16
CA SER A 216 7.97 10.87 -13.32
C SER A 216 6.55 10.37 -13.18
N LEU A 217 5.96 10.52 -11.99
CA LEU A 217 4.60 10.07 -11.72
C LEU A 217 3.62 11.23 -11.87
N GLY A 218 2.55 11.03 -12.64
CA GLY A 218 1.42 11.95 -12.86
C GLY A 218 1.78 13.34 -13.36
N ALA A 219 2.99 13.53 -13.91
CA ALA A 219 3.37 14.75 -14.61
C ALA A 219 2.45 14.98 -15.81
N SER A 220 2.10 16.24 -16.10
CA SER A 220 1.21 16.59 -17.21
C SER A 220 1.85 16.46 -18.61
N SER A 221 3.14 16.18 -18.70
CA SER A 221 3.88 16.07 -19.95
C SER A 221 5.12 15.19 -19.81
N SER A 222 5.49 14.53 -20.91
CA SER A 222 6.70 13.71 -21.02
C SER A 222 7.99 14.52 -20.77
N ILE A 223 8.77 14.06 -19.81
CA ILE A 223 10.14 14.51 -19.52
C ILE A 223 11.08 13.98 -20.60
N THR A 224 10.84 12.77 -21.10
CA THR A 224 11.59 12.23 -22.22
C THR A 224 11.47 13.12 -23.45
N ASP A 225 10.26 13.53 -23.81
CA ASP A 225 10.03 14.41 -24.97
C ASP A 225 10.70 15.77 -24.76
N TRP A 226 10.74 16.27 -23.52
CA TRP A 226 11.39 17.54 -23.21
C TRP A 226 12.87 17.54 -23.61
N PHE A 227 13.66 16.53 -23.23
CA PHE A 227 15.08 16.50 -23.62
C PHE A 227 15.32 15.97 -25.04
N MET A 228 14.39 15.21 -25.62
CA MET A 228 14.48 14.74 -27.00
C MET A 228 14.17 15.84 -28.03
N THR A 229 13.19 16.70 -27.73
CA THR A 229 12.76 17.78 -28.64
C THR A 229 13.42 19.11 -28.34
N SER A 230 13.86 19.33 -27.10
CA SER A 230 14.42 20.60 -26.63
C SER A 230 15.75 20.39 -25.89
N SER A 231 16.70 19.72 -26.54
CA SER A 231 18.02 19.41 -25.98
C SER A 231 18.77 20.66 -25.48
N VAL A 232 18.60 21.81 -26.13
CA VAL A 232 19.16 23.10 -25.69
C VAL A 232 18.60 23.51 -24.32
N ALA A 233 17.28 23.48 -24.15
CA ALA A 233 16.63 23.84 -22.89
C ALA A 233 17.01 22.87 -21.77
N TYR A 234 17.06 21.56 -22.06
CA TYR A 234 17.57 20.56 -21.13
C TYR A 234 19.02 20.87 -20.70
N ASN A 235 19.92 21.05 -21.66
CA ASN A 235 21.33 21.31 -21.37
C ASN A 235 21.54 22.61 -20.57
N GLN A 236 20.74 23.64 -20.83
CA GLN A 236 20.76 24.88 -20.04
C GLN A 236 20.31 24.65 -18.60
N ALA A 237 19.24 23.88 -18.38
CA ALA A 237 18.78 23.53 -17.04
C ALA A 237 19.83 22.71 -16.27
N VAL A 238 20.44 21.72 -16.93
CA VAL A 238 21.54 20.92 -16.33
C VAL A 238 22.75 21.80 -16.01
N ALA A 239 23.16 22.68 -16.92
CA ALA A 239 24.28 23.58 -16.67
C ALA A 239 24.02 24.53 -15.49
N ALA A 240 22.79 25.02 -15.36
CA ALA A 240 22.37 25.87 -14.25
C ALA A 240 22.43 25.13 -12.89
N GLU A 241 22.03 23.86 -12.83
CA GLU A 241 22.19 23.04 -11.62
C GLU A 241 23.65 22.67 -11.36
N GLN A 242 24.43 22.36 -12.41
CA GLN A 242 25.85 22.01 -12.30
C GLN A 242 26.68 23.16 -11.71
N ALA A 243 26.38 24.41 -12.08
CA ALA A 243 27.04 25.61 -11.54
C ALA A 243 26.77 25.84 -10.04
N LYS A 244 25.74 25.20 -9.47
CA LYS A 244 25.41 25.29 -8.03
C LYS A 244 26.11 24.20 -7.20
N LEU A 245 26.71 23.19 -7.83
CA LEU A 245 27.34 22.09 -7.12
C LEU A 245 28.70 22.52 -6.53
N PRO A 246 29.00 22.12 -5.29
CA PRO A 246 30.24 22.49 -4.63
C PRO A 246 31.43 21.77 -5.27
N ASP A 247 32.63 22.34 -5.11
CA ASP A 247 33.89 21.77 -5.62
C ASP A 247 34.26 20.43 -4.95
N THR A 248 33.62 20.10 -3.82
CA THR A 248 33.76 18.79 -3.16
C THR A 248 33.16 17.64 -3.98
N VAL A 249 32.27 17.93 -4.93
CA VAL A 249 31.76 16.93 -5.89
C VAL A 249 32.76 16.82 -7.05
N PRO A 250 33.34 15.64 -7.31
CA PRO A 250 34.28 15.47 -8.42
C PRO A 250 33.63 15.80 -9.77
N GLU A 251 34.34 16.53 -10.63
CA GLU A 251 33.79 17.09 -11.88
C GLU A 251 33.09 16.04 -12.76
N ARG A 252 33.66 14.84 -12.87
CA ARG A 252 33.09 13.73 -13.65
C ARG A 252 31.68 13.28 -13.20
N PHE A 253 31.28 13.58 -11.96
CA PHE A 253 29.98 13.20 -11.39
C PHE A 253 28.99 14.36 -11.35
N LYS A 254 29.45 15.62 -11.49
CA LYS A 254 28.59 16.79 -11.38
C LYS A 254 27.46 16.79 -12.41
N ARG A 255 27.73 16.33 -13.63
CA ARG A 255 26.74 16.24 -14.72
C ARG A 255 25.53 15.37 -14.34
N SER A 256 25.75 14.15 -13.82
CA SER A 256 24.67 13.23 -13.45
C SER A 256 23.83 13.78 -12.29
N ILE A 257 24.48 14.32 -11.25
CA ILE A 257 23.79 14.94 -10.11
C ILE A 257 22.94 16.13 -10.57
N ALA A 258 23.51 17.03 -11.39
CA ALA A 258 22.82 18.20 -11.90
C ALA A 258 21.66 17.83 -12.83
N ALA A 259 21.83 16.79 -13.66
CA ALA A 259 20.77 16.27 -14.50
C ALA A 259 19.60 15.72 -13.69
N SER A 260 19.87 14.97 -12.61
CA SER A 260 18.80 14.51 -11.71
C SER A 260 18.02 15.66 -11.09
N TYR A 261 18.70 16.73 -10.65
CA TYR A 261 18.02 17.92 -10.14
C TYR A 261 17.15 18.61 -11.20
N ALA A 262 17.69 18.82 -12.40
CA ALA A 262 16.94 19.44 -13.48
C ALA A 262 15.70 18.61 -13.88
N VAL A 263 15.83 17.29 -13.90
CA VAL A 263 14.71 16.37 -14.15
C VAL A 263 13.67 16.43 -13.03
N TRP A 264 14.07 16.35 -11.77
CA TRP A 264 13.13 16.45 -10.64
C TRP A 264 12.39 17.79 -10.61
N ASP A 265 13.08 18.89 -10.89
CA ASP A 265 12.47 20.22 -10.99
C ASP A 265 11.47 20.29 -12.15
N ARG A 266 11.80 19.68 -13.29
CA ARG A 266 10.90 19.62 -14.44
C ARG A 266 9.65 18.78 -14.14
N ILE A 267 9.79 17.62 -13.49
CA ILE A 267 8.67 16.78 -13.07
C ILE A 267 7.72 17.57 -12.17
N ARG A 268 8.26 18.28 -11.17
CA ARG A 268 7.48 19.12 -10.25
C ARG A 268 6.80 20.29 -10.97
N ALA A 269 7.47 20.91 -11.95
CA ALA A 269 6.88 21.97 -12.77
C ALA A 269 5.70 21.46 -13.62
N CYS A 270 5.66 20.17 -13.93
CA CYS A 270 4.55 19.49 -14.59
C CYS A 270 3.52 18.91 -13.60
N GLY A 271 3.60 19.26 -12.31
CA GLY A 271 2.67 18.79 -11.27
C GLY A 271 2.88 17.35 -10.80
N GLY A 272 3.91 16.67 -11.32
CA GLY A 272 4.19 15.27 -11.00
C GLY A 272 4.89 15.07 -9.65
N ILE A 273 5.12 13.80 -9.30
CA ILE A 273 5.98 13.35 -8.20
C ILE A 273 7.28 12.82 -8.79
N ALA A 274 8.40 13.37 -8.32
CA ALA A 274 9.74 12.97 -8.71
C ALA A 274 10.29 11.91 -7.75
N VAL A 275 10.51 10.69 -8.22
CA VAL A 275 11.01 9.57 -7.39
C VAL A 275 12.46 9.25 -7.74
N PHE A 276 13.30 9.03 -6.73
CA PHE A 276 14.61 8.44 -6.91
C PHE A 276 14.52 6.90 -6.89
N CYS A 277 14.75 6.26 -8.05
CA CYS A 277 14.62 4.81 -8.21
C CYS A 277 15.81 4.03 -7.65
N HIS A 278 15.51 2.89 -7.03
CA HIS A 278 16.42 1.80 -6.64
C HIS A 278 17.90 2.21 -6.51
N PRO A 279 18.24 3.09 -5.53
CA PRO A 279 19.57 3.70 -5.43
C PRO A 279 20.70 2.70 -5.21
N TYR A 280 20.37 1.47 -4.80
CA TYR A 280 21.27 0.37 -4.51
C TYR A 280 21.11 -0.81 -5.47
N TRP A 281 20.53 -0.60 -6.65
CA TRP A 281 20.45 -1.62 -7.68
C TRP A 281 21.85 -2.11 -8.09
N ARG A 282 22.07 -3.43 -8.05
CA ARG A 282 23.39 -4.06 -8.25
C ARG A 282 23.37 -5.14 -9.32
N PRO A 283 23.06 -4.80 -10.58
CA PRO A 283 23.02 -5.77 -11.68
C PRO A 283 24.39 -6.46 -11.81
N ALA A 284 24.36 -7.79 -11.87
CA ALA A 284 25.57 -8.61 -11.89
C ALA A 284 26.59 -8.26 -10.78
N HIS A 285 26.09 -7.94 -9.59
CA HIS A 285 26.84 -7.56 -8.39
C HIS A 285 27.57 -6.21 -8.45
N ARG A 286 27.34 -5.42 -9.50
CA ARG A 286 27.99 -4.11 -9.71
C ARG A 286 27.03 -2.99 -9.35
N GLN A 287 27.49 -2.07 -8.50
CA GLN A 287 26.73 -0.86 -8.18
C GLN A 287 26.49 -0.06 -9.48
N TYR A 288 25.21 0.10 -9.86
CA TYR A 288 24.85 0.81 -11.10
C TYR A 288 25.10 2.30 -10.97
N ILE A 289 24.49 2.94 -9.97
CA ILE A 289 24.71 4.37 -9.66
C ILE A 289 25.92 4.47 -8.74
N PRO A 290 27.03 5.13 -9.13
CA PRO A 290 28.20 5.27 -8.26
C PRO A 290 27.82 5.80 -6.88
N ALA A 291 28.31 5.19 -5.80
CA ALA A 291 27.90 5.51 -4.42
C ALA A 291 28.02 7.01 -4.09
N ILE A 292 29.08 7.67 -4.58
CA ILE A 292 29.26 9.13 -4.42
C ILE A 292 28.11 9.96 -5.01
N VAL A 293 27.46 9.49 -6.08
CA VAL A 293 26.29 10.12 -6.68
C VAL A 293 25.04 9.79 -5.85
N SER A 294 24.78 8.52 -5.57
CA SER A 294 23.58 8.11 -4.81
C SER A 294 23.56 8.71 -3.40
N ASP A 295 24.68 8.69 -2.68
CA ASP A 295 24.78 9.22 -1.32
C ASP A 295 24.61 10.74 -1.29
N TYR A 296 25.16 11.44 -2.29
CA TYR A 296 24.97 12.88 -2.42
C TYR A 296 23.50 13.24 -2.68
N LEU A 297 22.85 12.51 -3.59
CA LEU A 297 21.43 12.70 -3.91
C LEU A 297 20.53 12.38 -2.71
N LEU A 298 20.78 11.29 -1.99
CA LEU A 298 20.05 10.90 -0.79
C LEU A 298 20.20 11.92 0.34
N ASN A 299 21.43 12.41 0.59
CA ASN A 299 21.67 13.40 1.63
C ASN A 299 21.06 14.76 1.28
N THR A 300 21.05 15.15 0.01
CA THR A 300 20.44 16.42 -0.43
C THR A 300 18.92 16.34 -0.54
N ALA A 301 18.35 15.14 -0.73
CA ALA A 301 16.92 14.84 -0.67
C ALA A 301 16.05 15.82 -1.48
N LYS A 302 16.48 16.17 -2.71
CA LYS A 302 15.73 17.08 -3.60
C LYS A 302 14.54 16.41 -4.33
N PHE A 303 14.43 15.09 -4.24
CA PHE A 303 13.32 14.30 -4.78
C PHE A 303 12.10 14.34 -3.84
N ASP A 304 10.91 14.04 -4.36
CA ASP A 304 9.67 13.96 -3.55
C ASP A 304 9.58 12.64 -2.77
N ALA A 305 10.07 11.54 -3.36
CA ALA A 305 10.10 10.21 -2.75
C ALA A 305 11.31 9.38 -3.22
N MET A 306 11.65 8.33 -2.49
CA MET A 306 12.60 7.31 -2.93
C MET A 306 11.98 5.92 -2.88
N GLU A 307 12.44 5.05 -3.78
CA GLU A 307 12.14 3.63 -3.70
C GLU A 307 12.95 3.00 -2.56
N ILE A 308 12.24 2.55 -1.55
CA ILE A 308 12.83 1.83 -0.41
C ILE A 308 12.73 0.32 -0.59
N LEU A 309 11.70 -0.14 -1.32
CA LEU A 309 11.57 -1.53 -1.78
C LEU A 309 11.58 -1.54 -3.29
N ASN A 310 12.59 -2.20 -3.85
CA ASN A 310 12.70 -2.51 -5.26
C ASN A 310 13.79 -3.59 -5.43
N GLY A 311 13.38 -4.85 -5.59
CA GLY A 311 14.30 -5.96 -5.85
C GLY A 311 15.51 -6.03 -4.90
N ASP A 312 16.69 -6.17 -5.48
CA ASP A 312 17.99 -6.27 -4.79
C ASP A 312 18.46 -4.95 -4.14
N SER A 313 17.81 -3.82 -4.44
CA SER A 313 18.08 -2.52 -3.82
C SER A 313 17.44 -2.39 -2.42
N SER A 314 16.54 -3.30 -2.04
CA SER A 314 15.63 -3.12 -0.89
C SER A 314 16.36 -3.08 0.46
N ASP A 315 17.31 -3.97 0.71
CA ASP A 315 17.99 -4.06 2.01
C ASP A 315 18.69 -2.74 2.39
N LEU A 316 19.52 -2.20 1.47
CA LEU A 316 20.20 -0.94 1.67
C LEU A 316 19.24 0.26 1.58
N GLY A 317 18.19 0.16 0.75
CA GLY A 317 17.14 1.17 0.65
C GLY A 317 16.43 1.39 1.99
N ILE A 318 16.04 0.31 2.66
CA ILE A 318 15.43 0.34 4.00
C ILE A 318 16.39 0.95 5.02
N LEU A 319 17.64 0.47 5.07
CA LEU A 319 18.63 0.94 6.03
C LEU A 319 18.90 2.44 5.88
N HIS A 320 19.14 2.92 4.66
CA HIS A 320 19.44 4.33 4.44
C HIS A 320 18.20 5.22 4.62
N TYR A 321 16.99 4.75 4.26
CA TYR A 321 15.76 5.48 4.57
C TYR A 321 15.61 5.78 6.07
N HIS A 322 15.87 4.78 6.92
CA HIS A 322 15.82 4.98 8.37
C HIS A 322 16.95 5.88 8.89
N GLU A 323 18.16 5.75 8.35
CA GLU A 323 19.30 6.62 8.69
C GLU A 323 19.01 8.09 8.32
N LEU A 324 18.51 8.37 7.10
CA LEU A 324 18.11 9.72 6.68
C LEU A 324 17.06 10.30 7.63
N ARG A 325 16.05 9.52 8.01
CA ARG A 325 15.02 9.97 8.96
C ARG A 325 15.57 10.21 10.36
N ALA A 326 16.49 9.37 10.84
CA ALA A 326 17.18 9.58 12.12
C ALA A 326 18.01 10.88 12.11
N GLN A 327 18.54 11.27 10.94
CA GLN A 327 19.22 12.54 10.71
C GLN A 327 18.25 13.74 10.49
N GLY A 328 16.94 13.53 10.65
CA GLY A 328 15.93 14.58 10.53
C GLY A 328 15.50 14.89 9.09
N LYS A 329 15.89 14.09 8.10
CA LYS A 329 15.46 14.28 6.71
C LYS A 329 13.98 13.92 6.55
N THR A 330 13.29 14.71 5.74
CA THR A 330 11.87 14.57 5.46
C THR A 330 11.65 13.90 4.11
N VAL A 331 11.91 12.59 4.06
CA VAL A 331 11.82 11.80 2.82
C VAL A 331 10.63 10.84 2.87
N ALA A 332 9.85 10.77 1.79
CA ALA A 332 8.84 9.74 1.59
C ALA A 332 9.49 8.47 1.02
N GLY A 333 9.12 7.32 1.57
CA GLY A 333 9.54 6.01 1.07
C GLY A 333 8.37 5.31 0.40
N ILE A 334 8.60 4.77 -0.80
CA ILE A 334 7.61 3.99 -1.55
C ILE A 334 8.12 2.58 -1.84
N GLY A 335 7.18 1.65 -1.99
CA GLY A 335 7.44 0.26 -2.35
C GLY A 335 6.93 -0.05 -3.73
N VAL A 336 7.78 -0.62 -4.57
CA VAL A 336 7.49 -0.89 -5.97
C VAL A 336 8.13 -2.20 -6.41
N THR A 337 7.72 -2.71 -7.56
CA THR A 337 8.22 -4.00 -8.05
C THR A 337 9.30 -3.90 -9.12
N ASP A 338 9.31 -2.81 -9.91
CA ASP A 338 10.09 -2.73 -11.15
C ASP A 338 9.85 -3.96 -12.04
N ALA A 339 8.57 -4.33 -12.14
CA ALA A 339 8.17 -5.58 -12.74
C ALA A 339 8.24 -5.47 -14.26
N HIS A 340 9.07 -6.30 -14.88
CA HIS A 340 9.17 -6.44 -16.34
C HIS A 340 8.22 -7.53 -16.89
N SER A 341 7.38 -8.09 -16.00
CA SER A 341 6.30 -8.98 -16.38
C SER A 341 5.18 -8.98 -15.34
N SER A 342 3.96 -9.22 -15.80
CA SER A 342 2.76 -9.34 -14.95
C SER A 342 2.91 -10.37 -13.83
N LYS A 343 3.77 -11.38 -14.02
CA LYS A 343 4.07 -12.42 -13.03
C LYS A 343 4.86 -11.93 -11.82
N ASN A 344 5.48 -10.74 -11.91
CA ASN A 344 6.39 -10.21 -10.91
C ASN A 344 5.80 -9.00 -10.15
N LEU A 345 4.49 -8.79 -10.21
CA LEU A 345 3.80 -7.64 -9.61
C LEU A 345 3.45 -7.80 -8.12
N GLU A 346 3.60 -9.00 -7.55
CA GLU A 346 3.21 -9.30 -6.16
C GLU A 346 4.18 -8.81 -5.06
N PRO A 347 5.52 -8.87 -5.21
CA PRO A 347 6.45 -8.77 -4.08
C PRO A 347 6.47 -7.44 -3.31
N ALA A 348 5.97 -6.34 -3.87
CA ALA A 348 5.99 -5.05 -3.19
C ALA A 348 4.91 -4.11 -3.70
N TYR A 349 4.46 -3.18 -2.86
CA TYR A 349 3.53 -2.12 -3.25
C TYR A 349 3.60 -0.93 -2.28
N THR A 350 2.88 0.15 -2.63
CA THR A 350 2.76 1.36 -1.81
C THR A 350 1.34 1.51 -1.26
N LEU A 351 1.23 1.79 0.03
CA LEU A 351 0.02 2.27 0.68
C LEU A 351 0.06 3.79 0.80
N ILE A 352 -1.04 4.46 0.47
CA ILE A 352 -1.18 5.92 0.56
C ILE A 352 -2.52 6.24 1.22
N LEU A 353 -2.52 7.12 2.21
CA LEU A 353 -3.75 7.75 2.70
C LEU A 353 -4.02 8.99 1.85
N ALA A 354 -5.22 9.12 1.28
CA ALA A 354 -5.61 10.32 0.55
C ALA A 354 -7.09 10.62 0.74
N GLU A 355 -7.49 11.87 0.53
CA GLU A 355 -8.87 12.33 0.61
C GLU A 355 -9.75 11.59 -0.42
N GLN A 356 -9.20 11.37 -1.61
CA GLN A 356 -9.85 10.71 -2.72
C GLN A 356 -8.81 10.06 -3.66
N LEU A 357 -9.28 9.18 -4.54
CA LEU A 357 -8.44 8.46 -5.49
C LEU A 357 -8.24 9.27 -6.77
N ASP A 358 -7.47 10.36 -6.66
CA ASP A 358 -6.94 11.12 -7.78
C ASP A 358 -5.46 11.46 -7.58
N PHE A 359 -4.76 11.75 -8.68
CA PHE A 359 -3.32 11.98 -8.61
C PHE A 359 -2.93 13.17 -7.72
N PRO A 360 -3.58 14.35 -7.78
CA PRO A 360 -3.25 15.46 -6.88
C PRO A 360 -3.31 15.10 -5.39
N SER A 361 -4.33 14.34 -4.98
CA SER A 361 -4.51 13.90 -3.59
C SER A 361 -3.45 12.87 -3.19
N LEU A 362 -3.14 11.90 -4.06
CA LEU A 362 -2.06 10.94 -3.83
C LEU A 362 -0.70 11.64 -3.73
N ALA A 363 -0.40 12.55 -4.66
CA ALA A 363 0.85 13.30 -4.71
C ALA A 363 1.05 14.19 -3.48
N LYS A 364 0.01 14.92 -3.07
CA LYS A 364 0.02 15.70 -1.82
C LYS A 364 0.38 14.81 -0.64
N ASN A 365 -0.25 13.64 -0.51
CA ASN A 365 -0.07 12.78 0.65
C ASN A 365 1.25 12.00 0.65
N ILE A 366 1.81 11.67 -0.52
CA ILE A 366 3.20 11.19 -0.63
C ILE A 366 4.16 12.23 -0.05
N ARG A 367 4.05 13.50 -0.45
CA ARG A 367 4.91 14.59 0.07
C ARG A 367 4.76 14.81 1.58
N LEU A 368 3.56 14.58 2.12
CA LEU A 368 3.30 14.62 3.55
C LEU A 368 3.81 13.36 4.29
N ARG A 369 4.29 12.35 3.55
CA ARG A 369 4.69 11.01 4.05
C ARG A 369 3.54 10.23 4.67
N ASN A 370 2.32 10.50 4.22
CA ASN A 370 1.14 9.69 4.51
C ASN A 370 1.13 8.43 3.62
N CYS A 371 2.29 7.80 3.46
CA CYS A 371 2.51 6.63 2.63
C CYS A 371 3.51 5.67 3.29
N ALA A 372 3.48 4.41 2.87
CA ALA A 372 4.37 3.36 3.36
C ALA A 372 4.60 2.34 2.25
N ALA A 373 5.83 1.82 2.18
CA ALA A 373 6.15 0.67 1.37
C ALA A 373 5.71 -0.61 2.09
N VAL A 374 5.23 -1.58 1.33
CA VAL A 374 4.88 -2.90 1.85
C VAL A 374 5.62 -3.95 1.04
N ASP A 375 6.45 -4.72 1.73
CA ASP A 375 7.13 -5.91 1.22
C ASP A 375 6.23 -7.13 1.42
N VAL A 376 6.19 -8.02 0.43
CA VAL A 376 5.39 -9.25 0.45
C VAL A 376 6.33 -10.43 0.25
N ASP A 377 6.52 -11.21 1.32
CA ASP A 377 7.33 -12.42 1.24
C ASP A 377 6.69 -13.42 0.27
N PRO A 378 7.41 -13.87 -0.78
CA PRO A 378 6.81 -14.63 -1.87
C PRO A 378 6.29 -16.00 -1.44
N VAL A 379 6.77 -16.55 -0.31
CA VAL A 379 6.46 -17.90 0.17
C VAL A 379 5.36 -17.87 1.23
N SER A 380 5.61 -17.17 2.34
CA SER A 380 4.70 -17.07 3.48
C SER A 380 3.56 -16.07 3.27
N LYS A 381 3.67 -15.20 2.26
CA LYS A 381 2.77 -14.07 2.01
C LYS A 381 2.69 -13.09 3.18
N ARG A 382 3.65 -13.16 4.11
CA ARG A 382 3.79 -12.20 5.20
C ARG A 382 4.09 -10.84 4.60
N GLN A 383 3.41 -9.82 5.12
CA GLN A 383 3.62 -8.44 4.68
C GLN A 383 4.37 -7.65 5.74
N THR A 384 5.40 -6.93 5.32
CA THR A 384 6.22 -6.05 6.19
C THR A 384 6.04 -4.61 5.75
N VAL A 385 5.71 -3.72 6.69
CA VAL A 385 5.46 -2.30 6.40
C VAL A 385 6.68 -1.47 6.77
N ILE A 386 7.15 -0.65 5.83
CA ILE A 386 8.27 0.29 6.03
C ILE A 386 7.77 1.70 5.76
N GLY A 387 7.87 2.58 6.76
CA GLY A 387 7.40 3.95 6.70
C GLY A 387 7.49 4.68 8.04
N GLU A 388 6.72 5.76 8.19
CA GLU A 388 6.63 6.46 9.47
C GLU A 388 5.83 5.66 10.50
N PHE A 389 6.34 5.54 11.73
CA PHE A 389 5.78 4.67 12.77
C PHE A 389 4.26 4.83 12.98
N ARG A 390 3.77 6.07 13.01
CA ARG A 390 2.34 6.37 13.14
C ARG A 390 1.52 5.72 12.03
N PHE A 391 1.90 5.94 10.76
CA PHE A 391 1.20 5.34 9.64
C PHE A 391 1.42 3.83 9.55
N SER A 392 2.65 3.34 9.81
CA SER A 392 2.96 1.92 9.77
C SER A 392 2.10 1.10 10.74
N ARG A 393 1.81 1.61 11.95
CA ARG A 393 0.88 0.97 12.89
C ARG A 393 -0.52 0.82 12.30
N TYR A 394 -1.03 1.86 11.66
CA TYR A 394 -2.35 1.83 11.02
C TYR A 394 -2.35 0.93 9.77
N ALA A 395 -1.30 0.98 8.94
CA ALA A 395 -1.15 0.11 7.79
C ALA A 395 -1.13 -1.39 8.15
N ILE A 396 -0.49 -1.76 9.26
CA ILE A 396 -0.53 -3.15 9.76
C ILE A 396 -1.96 -3.58 10.09
N PHE A 397 -2.74 -2.71 10.75
CA PHE A 397 -4.16 -2.95 11.00
C PHE A 397 -4.94 -3.13 9.68
N LEU A 398 -4.74 -2.22 8.71
CA LEU A 398 -5.40 -2.28 7.41
C LEU A 398 -5.11 -3.59 6.67
N ILE A 399 -3.86 -4.03 6.65
CA ILE A 399 -3.43 -5.30 6.03
C ILE A 399 -4.10 -6.50 6.70
N GLN A 400 -4.25 -6.46 8.02
CA GLN A 400 -4.79 -7.59 8.77
C GLN A 400 -6.32 -7.64 8.79
N GLN A 401 -7.00 -6.49 8.77
CA GLN A 401 -8.43 -6.40 9.09
C GLN A 401 -9.27 -5.80 7.94
N PHE A 402 -8.75 -4.83 7.20
CA PHE A 402 -9.52 -4.14 6.15
C PHE A 402 -9.32 -4.77 4.76
N TYR A 403 -8.07 -4.91 4.32
CA TYR A 403 -7.75 -5.37 2.98
C TYR A 403 -8.18 -6.81 2.67
N PRO A 404 -8.21 -7.77 3.60
CA PRO A 404 -8.76 -9.10 3.32
C PRO A 404 -10.20 -9.04 2.80
N LEU A 405 -11.00 -8.08 3.29
CA LEU A 405 -12.38 -7.87 2.86
C LEU A 405 -12.48 -7.25 1.45
N GLN A 406 -11.48 -6.45 1.05
CA GLN A 406 -11.40 -5.81 -0.27
C GLN A 406 -10.78 -6.74 -1.33
N ASN A 407 -9.83 -7.59 -0.94
CA ASN A 407 -8.96 -8.32 -1.86
C ASN A 407 -9.74 -9.27 -2.78
N ASP A 408 -10.77 -9.97 -2.29
CA ASP A 408 -11.53 -10.91 -3.13
C ASP A 408 -12.36 -10.19 -4.20
N ILE A 409 -12.93 -9.02 -3.86
CA ILE A 409 -13.63 -8.17 -4.84
C ILE A 409 -12.64 -7.69 -5.91
N CYS A 410 -11.48 -7.19 -5.49
CA CYS A 410 -10.46 -6.71 -6.42
C CYS A 410 -9.92 -7.85 -7.30
N ARG A 411 -9.73 -9.05 -6.73
CA ARG A 411 -9.34 -10.25 -7.49
C ARG A 411 -10.31 -10.50 -8.64
N GLN A 412 -11.60 -10.56 -8.30
CA GLN A 412 -12.64 -10.84 -9.29
C GLN A 412 -12.75 -9.74 -10.35
N GLU A 413 -12.69 -8.47 -9.93
CA GLU A 413 -12.68 -7.34 -10.87
C GLU A 413 -11.47 -7.34 -11.78
N GLY A 414 -10.28 -7.68 -11.27
CA GLY A 414 -9.07 -7.80 -12.07
C GLY A 414 -9.17 -8.90 -13.13
N GLU A 415 -9.76 -10.05 -12.78
CA GLU A 415 -10.03 -11.12 -13.74
C GLU A 415 -11.00 -10.68 -14.85
N TRP A 416 -12.05 -9.92 -14.50
CA TRP A 416 -12.96 -9.35 -15.49
C TRP A 416 -12.29 -8.25 -16.32
N LEU A 417 -11.42 -7.42 -15.75
CA LEU A 417 -10.65 -6.43 -16.49
C LEU A 417 -9.79 -7.11 -17.56
N LEU A 418 -9.09 -8.19 -17.21
CA LEU A 418 -8.26 -8.94 -18.17
C LEU A 418 -9.09 -9.49 -19.33
N LYS A 419 -10.25 -10.09 -19.06
CA LYS A 419 -11.16 -10.59 -20.11
C LYS A 419 -11.80 -9.46 -20.94
N ALA A 420 -12.17 -8.36 -20.30
CA ALA A 420 -12.74 -7.21 -20.97
C ALA A 420 -11.75 -6.54 -21.93
N LEU A 421 -10.45 -6.53 -21.59
CA LEU A 421 -9.38 -6.09 -22.50
C LEU A 421 -9.25 -6.98 -23.75
N GLU A 422 -9.67 -8.24 -23.67
CA GLU A 422 -9.75 -9.18 -24.79
C GLU A 422 -11.09 -9.10 -25.56
N GLY A 423 -12.02 -8.24 -25.13
CA GLY A 423 -13.31 -8.01 -25.80
C GLY A 423 -14.47 -8.86 -25.27
N ASP A 424 -14.40 -9.40 -24.05
CA ASP A 424 -15.49 -10.15 -23.43
C ASP A 424 -16.62 -9.24 -22.91
N ASP A 425 -17.78 -9.27 -23.58
CA ASP A 425 -18.99 -8.52 -23.23
C ASP A 425 -19.59 -8.92 -21.88
N GLN A 426 -19.47 -10.19 -21.46
CA GLN A 426 -19.96 -10.64 -20.16
C GLN A 426 -19.10 -10.06 -19.03
N ALA A 427 -17.78 -10.01 -19.24
CA ALA A 427 -16.87 -9.38 -18.30
C ALA A 427 -17.13 -7.87 -18.16
N LEU A 428 -17.43 -7.18 -19.26
CA LEU A 428 -17.82 -5.77 -19.25
C LEU A 428 -19.12 -5.52 -18.46
N ALA A 429 -20.13 -6.38 -18.66
CA ALA A 429 -21.38 -6.30 -17.91
C ALA A 429 -21.15 -6.55 -16.40
N ALA A 430 -20.30 -7.51 -16.05
CA ALA A 430 -19.94 -7.81 -14.66
C ALA A 430 -19.19 -6.66 -13.98
N LEU A 431 -18.21 -6.04 -14.66
CA LEU A 431 -17.51 -4.85 -14.18
C LEU A 431 -18.47 -3.71 -13.90
N LYS A 432 -19.39 -3.44 -14.83
CA LYS A 432 -20.42 -2.40 -14.66
C LYS A 432 -21.30 -2.64 -13.44
N ALA A 433 -21.65 -3.89 -13.16
CA ALA A 433 -22.41 -4.25 -11.97
C ALA A 433 -21.61 -4.13 -10.66
N SER A 434 -20.29 -4.38 -10.71
CA SER A 434 -19.39 -4.29 -9.55
C SER A 434 -18.95 -2.87 -9.22
N GLN A 435 -18.96 -1.96 -10.21
CA GLN A 435 -18.48 -0.59 -10.05
C GLN A 435 -19.11 0.12 -8.84
N GLY A 436 -18.28 0.75 -8.02
CA GLY A 436 -18.67 1.40 -6.77
C GLY A 436 -18.61 0.50 -5.53
N THR A 437 -18.42 -0.82 -5.68
CA THR A 437 -18.33 -1.74 -4.54
C THR A 437 -17.12 -1.44 -3.67
N THR A 438 -15.94 -1.26 -4.27
CA THR A 438 -14.69 -0.99 -3.53
C THR A 438 -14.68 0.39 -2.85
N PRO A 439 -15.16 1.48 -3.48
CA PRO A 439 -15.47 2.73 -2.80
C PRO A 439 -16.53 2.57 -1.68
N GLY A 440 -17.54 1.73 -1.89
CA GLY A 440 -18.59 1.44 -0.91
C GLY A 440 -18.04 0.91 0.42
N PHE A 441 -16.99 0.08 0.38
CA PHE A 441 -16.32 -0.44 1.60
C PHE A 441 -15.71 0.67 2.45
N ARG A 442 -15.10 1.67 1.81
CA ARG A 442 -14.51 2.85 2.48
C ARG A 442 -15.55 3.78 3.10
N THR A 443 -16.81 3.67 2.68
CA THR A 443 -17.95 4.34 3.29
C THR A 443 -18.54 3.48 4.42
N LYS A 444 -18.73 2.17 4.18
CA LYS A 444 -19.32 1.22 5.14
C LYS A 444 -18.53 1.17 6.45
N TYR A 445 -17.21 1.02 6.37
CA TYR A 445 -16.38 0.73 7.54
C TYR A 445 -15.84 1.97 8.26
N TRP A 446 -16.20 3.18 7.82
CA TRP A 446 -15.90 4.41 8.53
C TRP A 446 -17.08 4.79 9.43
N GLN A 447 -16.78 5.23 10.65
CA GLN A 447 -17.78 5.85 11.53
C GLN A 447 -18.43 7.03 10.81
N LYS A 448 -19.77 7.07 10.86
CA LYS A 448 -20.59 8.15 10.30
C LYS A 448 -20.60 9.37 11.22
#